data_AF-A0A0R1JZ09-F1
#
_entry.id   AF-A0A0R1JZ09-F1
#
_cell.length_a   1.000
_cell.length_b   1.000
_cell.length_c   1.000
_cell.angle_alpha   90.00
_cell.angle_beta   90.00
_cell.angle_gamma   90.00
#
_symmetry.space_group_name_H-M   'P 1'
#
loop_
_entity.id
_entity.type
_entity.pdbx_description
1 polymer ?
#
loop_
_entity_poly.entity_id
_entity_poly.type
_entity_poly.pdbx_seq_one_letter_code
_entity_poly.pdbx_strand_id
1 'polypeptide(L)'
;MTGQAATVVHDQAHLLTAQQREQIRTTNADWATSRHHPQLWVYTYRHLPGDGFLSSYDYSDPFKTPGNDLADRLRHREAQRTAPVYPSTGDSEYAVTSRQTRLEKHVSVIVVYPDNGWHTIISPSDDLTSSISDLQRWWITSRLPNKQGTGKSAMKFFNRYAHYIDHHVANVKKIKPGMSGDLLAFLILTPLLLCGVIWFFHDFHSTLRTIADHPSNDYYGAWTSYMFGRWIGGDHDDHDDYRW
;
A
#
# COMPACT_ATOMS: atom_id res chain seq x y z
N MET A 1 -15.18 37.52 -4.48
CA MET A 1 -14.11 37.03 -5.38
C MET A 1 -14.28 35.53 -5.50
N THR A 2 -14.73 35.05 -6.65
CA THR A 2 -14.99 33.64 -6.93
C THR A 2 -13.66 32.94 -7.17
N GLY A 3 -13.15 32.20 -6.17
CA GLY A 3 -12.02 31.30 -6.39
C GLY A 3 -12.37 30.35 -7.54
N GLN A 4 -11.55 30.31 -8.59
CA GLN A 4 -11.73 29.36 -9.68
C GLN A 4 -11.80 27.95 -9.08
N ALA A 5 -12.88 27.22 -9.37
CA ALA A 5 -13.02 25.85 -8.93
C ALA A 5 -11.87 25.01 -9.51
N ALA A 6 -11.26 24.18 -8.67
CA ALA A 6 -10.11 23.38 -9.07
C ALA A 6 -10.41 22.55 -10.31
N THR A 7 -9.45 22.46 -11.23
CA THR A 7 -9.65 21.72 -12.48
C THR A 7 -9.61 20.22 -12.21
N VAL A 8 -10.77 19.63 -11.93
CA VAL A 8 -10.93 18.19 -11.65
C VAL A 8 -10.55 17.33 -12.85
N VAL A 9 -10.74 17.85 -14.08
CA VAL A 9 -10.45 17.13 -15.32
C VAL A 9 -9.63 18.03 -16.25
N HIS A 10 -8.42 17.60 -16.57
CA HIS A 10 -7.54 18.25 -17.54
C HIS A 10 -7.18 17.25 -18.65
N ASP A 11 -7.85 17.33 -19.80
CA ASP A 11 -7.68 16.37 -20.90
C ASP A 11 -6.92 16.99 -22.08
N GLN A 12 -5.61 17.16 -21.96
CA GLN A 12 -4.78 17.76 -23.01
C GLN A 12 -4.53 16.79 -24.18
N ALA A 13 -4.52 15.48 -23.90
CA ALA A 13 -4.33 14.45 -24.92
C ALA A 13 -5.62 14.08 -25.66
N HIS A 14 -6.77 14.68 -25.29
CA HIS A 14 -8.10 14.39 -25.87
C HIS A 14 -8.46 12.90 -25.83
N LEU A 15 -8.11 12.23 -24.74
CA LEU A 15 -8.34 10.80 -24.56
C LEU A 15 -9.74 10.51 -23.99
N LEU A 16 -10.37 11.49 -23.33
CA LEU A 16 -11.63 11.31 -22.63
C LEU A 16 -12.81 11.84 -23.46
N THR A 17 -13.86 11.03 -23.57
CA THR A 17 -15.11 11.49 -24.19
C THR A 17 -15.81 12.53 -23.31
N ALA A 18 -16.73 13.32 -23.88
CA ALA A 18 -17.52 14.28 -23.11
C ALA A 18 -18.28 13.61 -21.95
N GLN A 19 -18.85 12.43 -22.19
CA GLN A 19 -19.55 11.64 -21.18
C GLN A 19 -18.63 11.20 -20.03
N GLN A 20 -17.41 10.77 -20.34
CA GLN A 20 -16.42 10.37 -19.32
C GLN A 20 -15.99 11.56 -18.46
N ARG A 21 -15.75 12.72 -19.08
CA ARG A 21 -15.42 13.95 -18.36
C ARG A 21 -16.55 14.37 -17.44
N GLU A 22 -17.80 14.24 -17.89
CA GLU A 22 -18.96 14.57 -17.07
C GLU A 22 -19.11 13.58 -15.91
N GLN A 23 -18.97 12.28 -16.15
CA GLN A 23 -18.98 11.27 -15.08
C GLN A 23 -17.98 11.61 -13.98
N ILE A 24 -16.74 11.98 -14.34
CA ILE A 24 -15.72 12.37 -13.35
C ILE A 24 -16.16 13.59 -12.54
N ARG A 25 -16.74 14.60 -13.19
CA ARG A 25 -17.24 15.80 -12.50
C ARG A 25 -18.40 15.49 -11.57
N THR A 26 -19.38 14.71 -12.01
CA THR A 26 -20.54 14.32 -11.20
C THR A 26 -20.08 13.57 -9.96
N THR A 27 -19.23 12.56 -10.10
CA THR A 27 -18.70 11.82 -8.94
C THR A 27 -17.98 12.72 -7.93
N ASN A 28 -17.15 13.66 -8.40
CA ASN A 28 -16.48 14.61 -7.51
C ASN A 28 -17.47 15.61 -6.87
N ALA A 29 -18.52 16.02 -7.58
CA ALA A 29 -19.58 16.86 -7.03
C ALA A 29 -20.38 16.14 -5.94
N ASP A 30 -20.67 14.85 -6.13
CA ASP A 30 -21.34 14.02 -5.13
C ASP A 30 -20.48 13.92 -3.86
N TRP A 31 -19.18 13.62 -4.01
CA TRP A 31 -18.26 13.59 -2.87
C TRP A 31 -18.05 14.94 -2.21
N ALA A 32 -18.25 16.07 -2.91
CA ALA A 32 -18.22 17.38 -2.27
C ALA A 32 -19.29 17.53 -1.17
N THR A 33 -20.35 16.72 -1.19
CA THR A 33 -21.38 16.68 -0.13
C THR A 33 -21.12 15.61 0.94
N SER A 34 -20.14 14.73 0.72
CA SER A 34 -19.78 13.66 1.67
C SER A 34 -18.98 14.20 2.85
N ARG A 35 -18.82 13.40 3.91
CA ARG A 35 -18.18 13.83 5.17
C ARG A 35 -16.71 14.20 5.00
N HIS A 36 -15.96 13.44 4.22
CA HIS A 36 -14.52 13.62 4.07
C HIS A 36 -14.12 14.41 2.82
N HIS A 37 -15.10 14.77 1.97
CA HIS A 37 -14.89 15.55 0.76
C HIS A 37 -13.73 15.08 -0.14
N PRO A 38 -13.57 13.76 -0.40
CA PRO A 38 -12.49 13.28 -1.25
C PRO A 38 -12.65 13.78 -2.69
N GLN A 39 -11.53 13.91 -3.40
CA GLN A 39 -11.54 14.22 -4.82
C GLN A 39 -10.61 13.29 -5.59
N LEU A 40 -10.98 12.99 -6.82
CA LEU A 40 -10.20 12.22 -7.77
C LEU A 40 -10.06 13.01 -9.07
N TRP A 41 -8.87 13.55 -9.28
CA TRP A 41 -8.54 14.36 -10.44
C TRP A 41 -7.98 13.50 -11.56
N VAL A 42 -8.32 13.82 -12.81
CA VAL A 42 -7.83 13.10 -13.99
C VAL A 42 -7.12 14.07 -14.93
N TYR A 43 -5.83 13.83 -15.14
CA TYR A 43 -4.96 14.63 -15.99
C TYR A 43 -4.41 13.76 -17.12
N THR A 44 -4.62 14.17 -18.36
CA THR A 44 -4.00 13.56 -19.54
C THR A 44 -3.08 14.56 -20.21
N TYR A 45 -1.85 14.15 -20.50
CA TYR A 45 -0.82 14.98 -21.09
C TYR A 45 -0.48 14.48 -22.48
N ARG A 46 -0.28 15.41 -23.43
CA ARG A 46 0.20 15.08 -24.78
C ARG A 46 1.71 14.85 -24.80
N HIS A 47 2.45 15.47 -23.87
CA HIS A 47 3.89 15.30 -23.67
C HIS A 47 4.21 15.49 -22.19
N LEU A 48 5.24 14.82 -21.68
CA LEU A 48 5.72 15.07 -20.32
C LEU A 48 6.34 16.48 -20.23
N PRO A 49 6.15 17.20 -19.12
CA PRO A 49 6.70 18.54 -18.93
C PRO A 49 8.23 18.60 -18.72
N GLY A 50 8.97 17.50 -18.94
CA GLY A 50 10.43 17.46 -19.10
C GLY A 50 11.00 16.04 -18.98
N ASP A 51 12.33 15.93 -19.05
CA ASP A 51 13.06 14.64 -19.07
C ASP A 51 13.29 14.08 -17.66
N GLY A 52 13.21 12.75 -17.49
CA GLY A 52 13.50 12.05 -16.23
C GLY A 52 12.41 12.09 -15.15
N PHE A 53 11.26 12.67 -15.45
CA PHE A 53 10.15 13.00 -14.52
C PHE A 53 9.57 11.83 -13.72
N LEU A 54 9.74 10.60 -14.19
CA LEU A 54 9.16 9.39 -13.61
C LEU A 54 10.20 8.28 -13.46
N SER A 55 11.49 8.64 -13.54
CA SER A 55 12.60 7.71 -13.42
C SER A 55 12.61 6.94 -12.09
N SER A 56 11.96 7.47 -11.06
CA SER A 56 11.78 6.85 -9.74
C SER A 56 10.40 6.23 -9.51
N TYR A 57 9.49 6.25 -10.50
CA TYR A 57 8.11 5.78 -10.30
C TYR A 57 8.02 4.26 -10.34
N ASP A 58 7.64 3.64 -9.21
CA ASP A 58 7.40 2.20 -9.16
C ASP A 58 5.98 1.88 -9.61
N TYR A 59 5.86 1.39 -10.86
CA TYR A 59 4.59 0.94 -11.43
C TYR A 59 3.99 -0.29 -10.76
N SER A 60 4.82 -1.09 -10.07
CA SER A 60 4.37 -2.23 -9.29
C SER A 60 3.78 -1.78 -7.95
N ASP A 61 4.21 -0.61 -7.46
CA ASP A 61 3.83 -0.15 -6.14
C ASP A 61 3.50 1.36 -6.03
N PRO A 62 2.40 1.81 -6.68
CA PRO A 62 2.09 3.23 -6.87
C PRO A 62 1.83 4.02 -5.57
N PHE A 63 1.50 3.35 -4.45
CA PHE A 63 1.25 4.03 -3.17
C PHE A 63 2.52 4.21 -2.30
N LYS A 64 3.65 3.57 -2.63
CA LYS A 64 4.92 3.67 -1.89
C LYS A 64 5.96 4.45 -2.69
N THR A 65 5.56 5.02 -3.82
CA THR A 65 6.39 5.96 -4.55
C THR A 65 6.14 7.35 -3.94
N PRO A 66 6.97 7.81 -2.98
CA PRO A 66 6.87 9.19 -2.49
C PRO A 66 7.08 10.14 -3.66
N GLY A 67 6.30 11.21 -3.69
CA GLY A 67 6.51 12.31 -4.62
C GLY A 67 6.45 11.89 -6.07
N ASN A 68 5.25 11.55 -6.56
CA ASN A 68 5.02 11.73 -7.99
C ASN A 68 5.12 13.24 -8.24
N ASP A 69 6.32 13.69 -8.59
CA ASP A 69 6.72 15.08 -8.80
C ASP A 69 5.67 15.86 -9.60
N LEU A 70 4.99 15.18 -10.54
CA LEU A 70 3.92 15.76 -11.32
C LEU A 70 2.64 16.02 -10.49
N ALA A 71 2.17 15.05 -9.72
CA ALA A 71 0.98 15.22 -8.88
C ALA A 71 1.22 16.28 -7.79
N ASP A 72 2.41 16.32 -7.20
CA ASP A 72 2.75 17.31 -6.17
C ASP A 72 2.91 18.70 -6.77
N ARG A 73 3.57 18.83 -7.93
CA ARG A 73 3.59 20.11 -8.67
C ARG A 73 2.18 20.55 -9.09
N LEU A 74 1.29 19.62 -9.41
CA LEU A 74 -0.11 19.94 -9.74
C LEU A 74 -0.87 20.44 -8.52
N ARG A 75 -0.78 19.74 -7.39
CA ARG A 75 -1.37 20.17 -6.12
C ARG A 75 -0.79 21.52 -5.69
N HIS A 76 0.51 21.72 -5.80
CA HIS A 76 1.18 22.98 -5.47
C HIS A 76 0.72 24.13 -6.38
N ARG A 77 0.67 23.92 -7.71
CA ARG A 77 0.16 24.91 -8.67
C ARG A 77 -1.29 25.27 -8.38
N GLU A 78 -2.12 24.28 -8.05
CA GLU A 78 -3.53 24.52 -7.72
C GLU A 78 -3.69 25.22 -6.37
N ALA A 79 -2.84 24.90 -5.39
CA ALA A 79 -2.75 25.62 -4.14
C ALA A 79 -2.38 27.10 -4.37
N GLN A 80 -1.37 27.39 -5.20
CA GLN A 80 -0.99 28.76 -5.58
C GLN A 80 -2.14 29.52 -6.27
N ARG A 81 -2.86 28.87 -7.20
CA ARG A 81 -3.96 29.50 -7.94
C ARG A 81 -5.15 29.86 -7.08
N THR A 82 -5.43 29.03 -6.09
CA THR A 82 -6.63 29.19 -5.27
C THR A 82 -6.36 29.92 -3.97
N ALA A 83 -5.10 30.00 -3.51
CA ALA A 83 -4.70 30.65 -2.26
C ALA A 83 -5.12 32.13 -2.24
N PRO A 84 -5.52 32.66 -1.07
CA PRO A 84 -5.74 34.09 -0.92
C PRO A 84 -4.40 34.81 -1.09
N VAL A 85 -4.39 35.90 -1.85
CA VAL A 85 -3.20 36.74 -1.99
C VAL A 85 -3.16 37.68 -0.79
N TYR A 86 -2.12 37.56 0.04
CA TYR A 86 -1.91 38.44 1.19
C TYR A 86 -0.84 39.51 0.85
N PRO A 87 -0.87 40.67 1.53
CA PRO A 87 0.14 41.72 1.34
C PRO A 87 1.53 41.30 1.83
N SER A 88 1.58 40.36 2.78
CA SER A 88 2.80 39.76 3.31
C SER A 88 3.18 38.51 2.51
N THR A 89 4.46 38.40 2.15
CA THR A 89 5.00 37.24 1.43
C THR A 89 4.95 35.98 2.30
N GLY A 90 5.28 36.09 3.60
CA GLY A 90 5.25 34.95 4.52
C GLY A 90 3.84 34.37 4.75
N ASP A 91 2.82 35.24 4.84
CA ASP A 91 1.43 34.79 5.02
C ASP A 91 0.87 34.12 3.75
N SER A 92 1.32 34.60 2.58
CA SER A 92 0.96 34.00 1.29
C SER A 92 1.60 32.62 1.12
N GLU A 93 2.88 32.47 1.48
CA GLU A 93 3.58 31.16 1.44
C GLU A 93 2.92 30.16 2.38
N TYR A 94 2.63 30.56 3.62
CA TYR A 94 1.94 29.70 4.58
C TYR A 94 0.55 29.27 4.08
N ALA A 95 -0.21 30.18 3.45
CA ALA A 95 -1.52 29.86 2.88
C ALA A 95 -1.43 28.86 1.72
N VAL A 96 -0.40 28.96 0.88
CA VAL A 96 -0.13 27.98 -0.19
C VAL A 96 0.22 26.62 0.40
N THR A 97 1.14 26.56 1.35
CA THR A 97 1.55 25.30 2.00
C THR A 97 0.37 24.63 2.71
N SER A 98 -0.39 25.36 3.50
CA SER A 98 -1.59 24.86 4.20
C SER A 98 -2.61 24.25 3.21
N ARG A 99 -2.82 24.91 2.06
CA ARG A 99 -3.69 24.39 1.02
C ARG A 99 -3.13 23.17 0.32
N GLN A 100 -1.84 23.16 0.01
CA GLN A 100 -1.18 22.01 -0.57
C GLN A 100 -1.35 20.78 0.33
N THR A 101 -1.09 20.90 1.63
CA THR A 101 -1.30 19.80 2.59
C THR A 101 -2.75 19.33 2.62
N ARG A 102 -3.72 20.24 2.51
CA ARG A 102 -5.14 19.86 2.40
C ARG A 102 -5.42 19.08 1.10
N LEU A 103 -4.80 19.48 0.00
CA LEU A 103 -4.94 18.77 -1.28
C LEU A 103 -4.27 17.39 -1.22
N GLU A 104 -3.06 17.28 -0.67
CA GLU A 104 -2.37 15.99 -0.46
C GLU A 104 -3.22 15.02 0.36
N LYS A 105 -3.93 15.54 1.38
CA LYS A 105 -4.79 14.73 2.23
C LYS A 105 -6.01 14.16 1.50
N HIS A 106 -6.72 14.98 0.72
CA HIS A 106 -8.05 14.63 0.19
C HIS A 106 -8.09 14.35 -1.32
N VAL A 107 -7.05 14.72 -2.07
CA VAL A 107 -7.04 14.70 -3.54
C VAL A 107 -6.10 13.63 -4.07
N SER A 108 -6.69 12.61 -4.67
CA SER A 108 -5.98 11.62 -5.48
C SER A 108 -5.91 12.10 -6.93
N VAL A 109 -4.76 11.90 -7.59
CA VAL A 109 -4.54 12.38 -8.96
C VAL A 109 -4.19 11.20 -9.87
N ILE A 110 -4.99 10.98 -10.91
CA ILE A 110 -4.70 10.04 -12.00
C ILE A 110 -4.03 10.82 -13.12
N VAL A 111 -2.87 10.34 -13.57
CA VAL A 111 -2.10 10.95 -14.64
C VAL A 111 -1.94 9.95 -15.79
N VAL A 112 -2.24 10.39 -17.01
CA VAL A 112 -1.98 9.68 -18.26
C VAL A 112 -0.98 10.46 -19.10
N TYR A 113 0.10 9.83 -19.56
CA TYR A 113 1.16 10.51 -20.32
C TYR A 113 1.92 9.56 -21.26
N PRO A 114 2.59 10.08 -22.30
CA PRO A 114 3.49 9.30 -23.14
C PRO A 114 4.96 9.39 -22.65
N ASP A 115 5.60 8.24 -22.46
CA ASP A 115 7.03 8.01 -22.18
C ASP A 115 7.46 6.62 -22.70
N ASN A 116 8.15 6.56 -23.85
CA ASN A 116 8.52 5.30 -24.51
C ASN A 116 7.36 4.28 -24.63
N GLY A 117 6.15 4.80 -24.84
CA GLY A 117 4.89 4.10 -24.65
C GLY A 117 3.91 4.99 -23.89
N TRP A 118 2.67 4.57 -23.74
CA TRP A 118 1.72 5.32 -22.94
C TRP A 118 1.61 4.72 -21.54
N HIS A 119 1.49 5.57 -20.52
CA HIS A 119 1.33 5.12 -19.15
C HIS A 119 0.18 5.82 -18.45
N THR A 120 -0.44 5.09 -17.51
CA THR A 120 -1.43 5.62 -16.56
C THR A 120 -0.97 5.30 -15.16
N ILE A 121 -0.87 6.32 -14.33
CA ILE A 121 -0.43 6.22 -12.94
C ILE A 121 -1.42 6.93 -12.02
N ILE A 122 -1.35 6.62 -10.73
CA ILE A 122 -2.13 7.29 -9.70
C ILE A 122 -1.21 7.76 -8.58
N SER A 123 -1.36 9.02 -8.19
CA SER A 123 -0.86 9.53 -6.92
C SER A 123 -2.03 9.53 -5.94
N PRO A 124 -2.11 8.55 -5.02
CA PRO A 124 -3.18 8.50 -4.03
C PRO A 124 -3.05 9.68 -3.06
N SER A 125 -4.15 10.06 -2.42
CA SER A 125 -4.14 11.01 -1.30
C SER A 125 -3.77 10.32 0.02
N ASP A 126 -3.46 11.08 1.07
CA ASP A 126 -3.14 10.48 2.38
C ASP A 126 -4.34 9.74 2.98
N ASP A 127 -5.55 10.28 2.83
CA ASP A 127 -6.79 9.62 3.27
C ASP A 127 -6.99 8.29 2.55
N LEU A 128 -6.71 8.23 1.24
CA LEU A 128 -6.81 6.98 0.48
C LEU A 128 -5.71 6.00 0.89
N THR A 129 -4.46 6.46 1.00
CA THR A 129 -3.30 5.64 1.34
C THR A 129 -3.44 5.03 2.73
N SER A 130 -3.86 5.83 3.71
CA SER A 130 -4.10 5.37 5.08
C SER A 130 -5.27 4.39 5.18
N SER A 131 -6.30 4.53 4.34
CA SER A 131 -7.49 3.66 4.36
C SER A 131 -7.29 2.27 3.75
N ILE A 132 -6.16 2.03 3.09
CA ILE A 132 -5.90 0.82 2.29
C ILE A 132 -4.96 -0.12 3.03
N SER A 133 -5.38 -1.39 3.21
CA SER A 133 -4.49 -2.49 3.63
C SER A 133 -3.59 -2.96 2.48
N ASP A 134 -2.50 -3.66 2.78
CA ASP A 134 -1.61 -4.21 1.74
C ASP A 134 -2.31 -5.19 0.78
N LEU A 135 -3.28 -5.97 1.29
CA LEU A 135 -4.08 -6.86 0.44
C LEU A 135 -5.03 -6.08 -0.47
N GLN A 136 -5.73 -5.07 0.06
CA GLN A 136 -6.62 -4.20 -0.72
C GLN A 136 -5.83 -3.39 -1.75
N ARG A 137 -4.63 -2.95 -1.39
CA ARG A 137 -3.67 -2.30 -2.29
C ARG A 137 -3.33 -3.21 -3.46
N TRP A 138 -2.91 -4.44 -3.18
CA TRP A 138 -2.63 -5.41 -4.24
C TRP A 138 -3.85 -5.65 -5.13
N TRP A 139 -5.03 -5.81 -4.53
CA TRP A 139 -6.27 -6.05 -5.28
C TRP A 139 -6.65 -4.87 -6.19
N ILE A 140 -6.53 -3.64 -5.69
CA ILE A 140 -6.93 -2.44 -6.43
C ILE A 140 -5.95 -2.13 -7.57
N THR A 141 -4.66 -2.39 -7.37
CA THR A 141 -3.60 -2.18 -8.40
C THR A 141 -3.50 -3.34 -9.39
N SER A 142 -3.85 -4.56 -8.97
CA SER A 142 -3.71 -5.76 -9.81
C SER A 142 -4.53 -5.67 -11.10
N ARG A 143 -3.90 -6.02 -12.23
CA ARG A 143 -4.48 -6.00 -13.58
C ARG A 143 -4.95 -4.62 -14.06
N LEU A 144 -4.41 -3.55 -13.48
CA LEU A 144 -4.56 -2.21 -14.07
C LEU A 144 -3.64 -2.08 -15.29
N PRO A 145 -4.14 -1.48 -16.40
CA PRO A 145 -3.38 -1.31 -17.63
C PRO A 145 -2.43 -0.11 -17.52
N ASN A 146 -1.41 -0.23 -16.67
CA ASN A 146 -0.50 0.89 -16.34
C ASN A 146 0.34 1.33 -17.54
N LYS A 147 0.54 0.46 -18.54
CA LYS A 147 1.26 0.72 -19.81
C LYS A 147 0.30 1.01 -20.98
N GLN A 148 -0.87 1.56 -20.70
CA GLN A 148 -1.83 2.03 -21.71
C GLN A 148 -2.29 3.45 -21.36
N GLY A 149 -2.37 4.33 -22.35
CA GLY A 149 -2.87 5.69 -22.20
C GLY A 149 -4.01 5.94 -23.17
N THR A 150 -5.12 5.27 -22.91
CA THR A 150 -6.38 5.47 -23.62
C THR A 150 -7.41 6.01 -22.64
N GLY A 151 -8.49 6.63 -23.12
CA GLY A 151 -9.60 7.01 -22.25
C GLY A 151 -10.17 5.80 -21.48
N LYS A 152 -10.14 4.61 -22.10
CA LYS A 152 -10.57 3.37 -21.46
C LYS A 152 -9.68 2.96 -20.29
N SER A 153 -8.35 3.08 -20.41
CA SER A 153 -7.44 2.79 -19.29
C SER A 153 -7.62 3.81 -18.17
N ALA A 154 -7.67 5.10 -18.50
CA ALA A 154 -7.93 6.18 -17.55
C ALA A 154 -9.23 5.97 -16.76
N MET A 155 -10.32 5.63 -17.45
CA MET A 155 -11.60 5.36 -16.79
C MET A 155 -11.61 4.05 -16.00
N LYS A 156 -10.83 3.04 -16.38
CA LYS A 156 -10.69 1.81 -15.58
C LYS A 156 -10.01 2.09 -14.24
N PHE A 157 -9.00 2.95 -14.23
CA PHE A 157 -8.43 3.48 -12.98
C PHE A 157 -9.50 4.26 -12.21
N PHE A 158 -10.09 5.27 -12.84
CA PHE A 158 -11.07 6.14 -12.21
C PHE A 158 -12.19 5.36 -11.53
N ASN A 159 -12.88 4.47 -12.25
CA ASN A 159 -14.01 3.72 -11.72
C ASN A 159 -13.62 2.81 -10.55
N ARG A 160 -12.43 2.19 -10.62
CA ARG A 160 -11.96 1.29 -9.55
C ARG A 160 -11.62 2.05 -8.28
N TYR A 161 -10.89 3.16 -8.39
CA TYR A 161 -10.55 4.00 -7.25
C TYR A 161 -11.77 4.73 -6.71
N ALA A 162 -12.67 5.20 -7.57
CA ALA A 162 -13.91 5.84 -7.15
C ALA A 162 -14.79 4.90 -6.32
N HIS A 163 -14.97 3.65 -6.76
CA HIS A 163 -15.71 2.66 -5.98
C HIS A 163 -15.07 2.43 -4.61
N TYR A 164 -13.75 2.37 -4.51
CA TYR A 164 -13.06 2.17 -3.24
C TYR A 164 -13.22 3.38 -2.31
N ILE A 165 -12.95 4.59 -2.83
CA ILE A 165 -13.06 5.87 -2.10
C ILE A 165 -14.47 6.04 -1.54
N ASP A 166 -15.49 5.73 -2.33
CA ASP A 166 -16.88 5.87 -1.92
C ASP A 166 -17.21 5.02 -0.67
N HIS A 167 -16.74 3.77 -0.64
CA HIS A 167 -17.00 2.82 0.44
C HIS A 167 -16.11 3.03 1.68
N HIS A 168 -14.87 3.47 1.50
CA HIS A 168 -13.86 3.44 2.59
C HIS A 168 -13.41 4.83 3.06
N VAL A 169 -13.71 5.90 2.30
CA VAL A 169 -13.23 7.25 2.57
C VAL A 169 -14.37 8.26 2.62
N ALA A 170 -15.21 8.36 1.59
CA ALA A 170 -16.15 9.47 1.43
C ALA A 170 -17.16 9.62 2.59
N ASN A 171 -17.80 8.51 2.97
CA ASN A 171 -18.95 8.51 3.88
C ASN A 171 -18.68 7.88 5.25
N VAL A 172 -17.46 7.40 5.51
CA VAL A 172 -17.13 6.73 6.78
C VAL A 172 -17.07 7.73 7.94
N LYS A 173 -17.42 7.31 9.17
CA LYS A 173 -17.34 8.19 10.35
C LYS A 173 -15.90 8.52 10.74
N LYS A 174 -15.00 7.55 10.56
CA LYS A 174 -13.56 7.65 10.76
C LYS A 174 -12.90 6.78 9.71
N ILE A 175 -11.89 7.31 9.04
CA ILE A 175 -11.03 6.55 8.13
C ILE A 175 -10.26 5.56 9.00
N LYS A 176 -10.57 4.27 8.86
CA LYS A 176 -9.87 3.22 9.60
C LYS A 176 -8.56 2.94 8.88
N PRO A 177 -7.43 2.89 9.59
CA PRO A 177 -6.17 2.52 8.98
C PRO A 177 -6.30 1.11 8.39
N GLY A 178 -5.80 0.94 7.17
CA GLY A 178 -5.65 -0.35 6.55
C GLY A 178 -4.77 -1.26 7.41
N MET A 179 -5.14 -2.53 7.48
CA MET A 179 -4.33 -3.53 8.18
C MET A 179 -3.00 -3.74 7.44
N SER A 180 -1.86 -3.66 8.13
CA SER A 180 -0.57 -3.95 7.49
C SER A 180 -0.47 -5.44 7.14
N GLY A 181 0.20 -5.74 6.04
CA GLY A 181 0.49 -7.10 5.59
C GLY A 181 1.27 -7.88 6.63
N ASP A 182 2.14 -7.21 7.39
CA ASP A 182 2.87 -7.79 8.52
C ASP A 182 1.95 -8.24 9.65
N LEU A 183 0.90 -7.47 9.96
CA LEU A 183 -0.08 -7.85 10.98
C LEU A 183 -0.91 -9.05 10.51
N LEU A 184 -1.26 -9.10 9.22
CA LEU A 184 -1.99 -10.22 8.63
C LEU A 184 -1.11 -11.49 8.58
N ALA A 185 0.15 -11.34 8.15
CA ALA A 185 1.13 -12.41 8.14
C ALA A 185 1.35 -12.93 9.56
N PHE A 186 1.51 -12.04 10.55
CA PHE A 186 1.61 -12.41 11.95
C PHE A 186 0.37 -13.18 12.43
N LEU A 187 -0.85 -12.72 12.12
CA LEU A 187 -2.10 -13.38 12.51
C LEU A 187 -2.31 -14.76 11.87
N ILE A 188 -1.75 -14.99 10.68
CA ILE A 188 -1.86 -16.29 9.98
C ILE A 188 -0.69 -17.21 10.34
N LEU A 189 0.55 -16.71 10.33
CA LEU A 189 1.75 -17.50 10.63
C LEU A 189 1.83 -17.89 12.10
N THR A 190 1.44 -17.02 13.04
CA THR A 190 1.53 -17.33 14.48
C THR A 190 0.75 -18.59 14.87
N PRO A 191 -0.55 -18.75 14.53
CA PRO A 191 -1.27 -19.98 14.84
C PRO A 191 -0.71 -21.19 14.08
N LEU A 192 -0.18 -21.00 12.87
CA LEU A 192 0.44 -22.07 12.09
C LEU A 192 1.74 -22.57 12.72
N LEU A 193 2.58 -21.64 13.19
CA LEU A 193 3.77 -21.92 13.99
C LEU A 193 3.41 -22.56 15.32
N LEU A 194 2.37 -22.08 16.01
CA LEU A 194 1.92 -22.64 17.27
C LEU A 194 1.43 -24.08 17.09
N CYS A 195 0.64 -24.35 16.04
CA CYS A 195 0.24 -25.70 15.67
C CYS A 195 1.45 -26.58 15.35
N GLY A 196 2.43 -26.06 14.59
CA GLY A 196 3.67 -26.78 14.30
C GLY A 196 4.47 -27.11 15.56
N VAL A 197 4.57 -26.18 16.51
CA VAL A 197 5.24 -26.38 17.81
C VAL A 197 4.48 -27.38 18.68
N ILE A 198 3.15 -27.27 18.77
CA ILE A 198 2.33 -28.25 19.51
C ILE A 198 2.50 -29.64 18.90
N TRP A 199 2.49 -29.74 17.58
CA TRP A 199 2.65 -31.02 16.89
C TRP A 199 4.06 -31.59 17.08
N PHE A 200 5.09 -30.75 17.00
CA PHE A 200 6.47 -31.12 17.31
C PHE A 200 6.61 -31.62 18.75
N PHE A 201 6.06 -30.93 19.74
CA PHE A 201 6.11 -31.40 21.13
C PHE A 201 5.25 -32.65 21.37
N HIS A 202 4.13 -32.79 20.67
CA HIS A 202 3.31 -34.01 20.74
C HIS A 202 4.06 -35.23 20.17
N ASP A 203 4.72 -35.06 19.03
CA ASP A 203 5.50 -36.11 18.39
C ASP A 203 6.83 -36.38 19.12
N PHE A 204 7.44 -35.34 19.68
CA PHE A 204 8.62 -35.48 20.53
C PHE A 204 8.28 -36.21 21.85
N HIS A 205 7.13 -35.89 22.46
CA HIS A 205 6.67 -36.56 23.67
C HIS A 205 6.25 -38.02 23.40
N SER A 206 5.63 -38.32 22.26
CA SER A 206 5.32 -39.70 21.87
C SER A 206 6.60 -40.49 21.60
N THR A 207 7.59 -39.90 20.93
CA THR A 207 8.90 -40.50 20.66
C THR A 207 9.66 -40.78 21.97
N LEU A 208 9.71 -39.83 22.90
CA LEU A 208 10.32 -40.03 24.22
C LEU A 208 9.63 -41.12 25.04
N ARG A 209 8.29 -41.21 24.98
CA ARG A 209 7.54 -42.27 25.65
C ARG A 209 7.84 -43.65 25.07
N THR A 210 7.98 -43.73 23.74
CA THR A 210 8.34 -44.98 23.04
C THR A 210 9.76 -45.43 23.35
N ILE A 211 10.70 -44.49 23.57
CA ILE A 211 12.07 -44.78 24.02
C ILE A 211 12.10 -45.23 25.49
N ALA A 212 11.27 -44.64 26.35
CA ALA A 212 11.18 -45.03 27.76
C ALA A 212 10.52 -46.41 27.97
N ASP A 213 9.55 -46.78 27.12
CA ASP A 213 8.79 -48.04 27.25
C ASP A 213 9.50 -49.24 26.57
N HIS A 214 10.53 -49.01 25.73
CA HIS A 214 11.31 -50.07 25.07
C HIS A 214 12.83 -49.84 25.21
N PRO A 215 13.47 -50.32 26.29
CA PRO A 215 14.92 -50.19 26.48
C PRO A 215 15.76 -51.11 25.58
N SER A 216 15.15 -51.89 24.69
CA SER A 216 15.86 -52.86 23.85
C SER A 216 15.27 -52.95 22.44
N ASN A 217 15.70 -52.07 21.54
CA ASN A 217 15.80 -52.47 20.13
C ASN A 217 16.86 -51.66 19.35
N ASP A 218 17.93 -52.38 19.02
CA ASP A 218 19.24 -51.94 18.53
C ASP A 218 19.29 -51.44 17.07
N TYR A 219 18.29 -50.74 16.53
CA TYR A 219 18.38 -50.38 15.10
C TYR A 219 18.00 -48.96 14.65
N TYR A 220 17.35 -48.14 15.49
CA TYR A 220 17.05 -46.74 15.11
C TYR A 220 17.41 -45.70 16.19
N GLY A 221 17.88 -46.14 17.37
CA GLY A 221 18.14 -45.26 18.52
C GLY A 221 19.54 -44.68 18.62
N ALA A 222 20.55 -45.18 17.89
CA ALA A 222 21.94 -44.80 18.14
C ALA A 222 22.24 -43.31 17.88
N TRP A 223 21.62 -42.72 16.86
CA TRP A 223 21.86 -41.30 16.51
C TRP A 223 21.12 -40.32 17.41
N THR A 224 19.89 -40.65 17.83
CA THR A 224 19.10 -39.80 18.73
C THR A 224 19.61 -39.91 20.18
N SER A 225 19.95 -41.11 20.65
CA SER A 225 20.48 -41.33 22.02
C SER A 225 21.83 -40.63 22.24
N TYR A 226 22.73 -40.68 21.25
CA TYR A 226 24.06 -40.07 21.37
C TYR A 226 24.02 -38.54 21.36
N MET A 227 23.15 -37.95 20.55
CA MET A 227 23.00 -36.49 20.48
C MET A 227 22.28 -35.92 21.72
N PHE A 228 21.30 -36.66 22.28
CA PHE A 228 20.54 -36.22 23.44
C PHE A 228 21.25 -36.47 24.79
N GLY A 229 21.99 -37.58 24.93
CA GLY A 229 22.79 -37.85 26.14
C GLY A 229 23.87 -36.78 26.39
N ARG A 230 24.37 -36.16 25.32
CA ARG A 230 25.36 -35.07 25.41
C ARG A 230 24.76 -33.71 25.79
N TRP A 231 23.46 -33.49 25.56
CA TRP A 231 22.81 -32.19 25.77
C TRP A 231 22.10 -32.06 27.13
N ILE A 232 21.68 -33.18 27.73
CA ILE A 232 20.90 -33.20 28.98
C ILE A 232 21.75 -33.38 30.25
N GLY A 233 23.05 -33.61 30.10
CA GLY A 233 23.98 -33.72 31.22
C GLY A 233 24.64 -35.09 31.23
N GLY A 234 25.83 -35.13 30.66
CA GLY A 234 26.74 -36.27 30.74
C GLY A 234 28.10 -35.76 31.16
N ASP A 235 28.22 -35.39 32.44
CA ASP A 235 29.52 -35.47 33.11
C ASP A 235 29.88 -36.95 33.09
N HIS A 236 30.79 -37.31 32.18
CA HIS A 236 31.50 -38.57 32.27
C HIS A 236 32.47 -38.40 33.43
N ASP A 237 32.07 -38.84 34.61
CA ASP A 237 33.03 -39.07 35.69
C ASP A 237 33.91 -40.26 35.28
N ASP A 238 35.03 -39.91 34.66
CA ASP A 238 36.22 -40.74 34.59
C ASP A 238 36.70 -41.01 36.02
N HIS A 239 36.42 -42.19 36.54
CA HIS A 239 37.23 -42.74 37.64
C HIS A 239 37.51 -44.22 37.40
N ASP A 240 38.60 -44.43 36.67
CA ASP A 240 39.55 -45.48 36.97
C ASP A 240 39.79 -45.54 38.49
N ASP A 241 39.60 -46.72 39.09
CA ASP A 241 40.43 -47.10 40.24
C ASP A 241 40.50 -48.63 40.37
N TYR A 242 41.65 -49.15 39.95
CA TYR A 242 42.16 -50.47 40.27
C TYR A 242 42.57 -50.54 41.75
N ARG A 243 42.22 -51.65 42.46
CA ARG A 243 42.88 -52.27 43.64
C ARG A 243 41.83 -52.99 44.51
N TRP A 244 41.94 -54.25 44.97
CA TRP A 244 42.97 -55.29 45.05
C TRP A 244 42.31 -56.66 44.84
#